data_AF-A0A3N4JSX3-F1
#
_entry.id   AF-A0A3N4JSX3-F1
#
_cell.length_a   1.000
_cell.length_b   1.000
_cell.length_c   1.000
_cell.angle_alpha   90.00
_cell.angle_beta   90.00
_cell.angle_gamma   90.00
#
_symmetry.space_group_name_H-M   'P 1'
#
loop_
_entity.id
_entity.type
_entity.pdbx_description
1 polymer ?
#
loop_
_entity_poly.entity_id
_entity_poly.type
_entity_poly.pdbx_seq_one_letter_code
_entity_poly.pdbx_strand_id
1 'polypeptide(L)'
;MVITLVGKVATEKLLRSGLSLFGRKFKVQHYQSFGPDTQCCRCLAFGHHPTQSQCPTRGKVCLHTSIKCNNCNKPHLVTSKECTTYINAQKAAAERRRKAA
;
A
#
# COMPACT_ATOMS: atom_id res chain seq x y z
N MET A 1 8.43 -18.95 3.54
CA MET A 1 8.55 -19.84 4.71
C MET A 1 8.65 -18.98 5.96
N VAL A 2 7.83 -19.25 6.97
CA VAL A 2 7.90 -18.58 8.28
C VAL A 2 8.32 -19.63 9.30
N ILE A 3 9.34 -19.33 10.10
CA ILE A 3 9.83 -20.21 11.17
C ILE A 3 9.69 -19.46 12.48
N THR A 4 9.01 -20.07 13.45
CA THR A 4 8.90 -19.57 14.81
C THR A 4 10.06 -20.11 15.63
N LEU A 5 10.76 -19.22 16.34
CA LEU A 5 11.93 -19.55 17.14
C LEU A 5 11.72 -19.04 18.56
N VAL A 6 12.08 -19.85 19.55
CA VAL A 6 11.99 -19.48 20.96
C VAL A 6 13.39 -19.08 21.44
N GLY A 7 13.51 -17.87 21.98
CA GLY A 7 14.76 -17.35 22.55
C GLY A 7 15.42 -16.25 21.70
N LYS A 8 15.79 -15.15 22.39
CA LYS A 8 16.35 -13.94 21.78
C LYS A 8 17.74 -14.16 21.16
N VAL A 9 18.61 -14.90 21.83
CA VAL A 9 20.00 -15.12 21.36
C VAL A 9 20.02 -15.92 20.06
N ALA A 10 19.16 -16.94 19.94
CA ALA A 10 19.06 -17.76 18.74
C ALA A 10 18.48 -16.96 17.56
N THR A 11 17.46 -16.13 17.80
CA THR A 11 16.87 -15.26 16.77
C THR A 11 17.87 -14.22 16.26
N GLU A 12 18.60 -13.54 17.15
CA GLU A 12 19.63 -12.56 16.76
C GLU A 12 20.77 -13.20 15.95
N LYS A 13 21.22 -14.40 16.34
CA LYS A 13 22.22 -15.15 15.59
C LYS A 13 21.74 -15.43 14.17
N LEU A 14 20.50 -15.91 14.02
CA LEU A 14 19.92 -16.23 12.71
C LEU A 14 19.69 -15.00 11.83
N LEU A 15 19.34 -13.85 12.42
CA LEU A 15 19.23 -12.59 11.67
C LEU A 15 20.57 -12.11 11.12
N ARG A 16 21.67 -12.30 11.87
CA ARG A 16 23.01 -11.94 11.42
C ARG A 16 23.60 -12.97 10.45
N SER A 17 23.50 -14.25 10.80
CA SER A 17 24.18 -15.33 10.08
C SER A 17 23.36 -15.91 8.94
N GLY A 18 22.05 -15.68 8.86
CA GLY A 18 21.16 -16.40 7.94
C GLY A 18 20.93 -17.85 8.36
N LEU A 19 19.98 -18.50 7.68
CA LEU A 19 19.56 -19.88 7.94
C LEU A 19 20.12 -20.80 6.85
N SER A 20 20.85 -21.84 7.25
CA SER A 20 21.34 -22.86 6.31
C SER A 20 20.40 -24.05 6.28
N LEU A 21 19.88 -24.40 5.09
CA LEU A 21 19.05 -25.58 4.85
C LEU A 21 19.46 -26.20 3.52
N PHE A 22 19.60 -27.53 3.48
CA PHE A 22 19.92 -28.27 2.26
C PHE A 22 21.18 -27.75 1.52
N GLY A 23 22.21 -27.36 2.27
CA GLY A 23 23.44 -26.79 1.72
C GLY A 23 23.30 -25.38 1.13
N ARG A 24 22.13 -24.74 1.26
CA ARG A 24 21.87 -23.37 0.80
C ARG A 24 21.64 -22.44 1.98
N LYS A 25 22.15 -21.22 1.86
CA LYS A 25 22.05 -20.18 2.89
C LYS A 25 20.95 -19.18 2.51
N PHE A 26 19.98 -19.01 3.40
CA PHE A 26 18.84 -18.11 3.23
C PHE A 26 18.98 -16.90 4.13
N LYS A 27 18.68 -15.72 3.59
CA LYS A 27 18.60 -14.49 4.38
C LYS A 27 17.37 -14.55 5.28
N VAL A 28 17.57 -14.38 6.58
CA VAL A 28 16.49 -14.32 7.57
C VAL A 28 16.14 -12.87 7.82
N GLN A 29 14.85 -12.58 7.93
CA GLN A 29 14.32 -11.30 8.38
C GLN A 29 13.21 -11.55 9.40
N HIS A 30 12.96 -10.57 10.26
CA HIS A 30 11.80 -10.62 11.13
C HIS A 30 10.53 -10.73 10.30
N TYR A 31 9.60 -11.56 10.77
CA TYR A 31 8.25 -11.54 10.25
C TYR A 31 7.61 -10.20 10.61
N GLN A 32 7.19 -9.46 9.58
CA GLN A 32 6.44 -8.21 9.73
C GLN A 32 5.03 -8.47 9.21
N SER A 33 4.04 -8.29 10.09
CA SER A 33 2.63 -8.27 9.71
C SER A 33 2.31 -6.90 9.13
N PHE A 34 1.71 -6.87 7.95
CA PHE A 34 1.25 -5.64 7.31
C PHE A 34 -0.27 -5.65 7.28
N GLY A 35 -0.89 -4.72 8.00
CA GLY A 35 -2.32 -4.46 7.96
C GLY A 35 -2.71 -3.47 6.86
N PRO A 36 -4.03 -3.26 6.64
CA PRO A 36 -4.55 -2.26 5.71
C PRO A 36 -4.06 -0.84 6.06
N ASP A 37 -3.76 -0.59 7.33
CA ASP A 37 -3.27 0.72 7.83
C ASP A 37 -1.75 0.88 7.70
N THR A 38 -1.03 -0.11 7.15
CA THR A 38 0.43 -0.01 6.96
C THR A 38 0.71 1.00 5.85
N GLN A 39 1.30 2.14 6.21
CA GLN A 39 1.71 3.14 5.24
C GLN A 39 3.07 2.77 4.61
N CYS A 40 3.13 2.76 3.29
CA CYS A 40 4.37 2.54 2.55
C CYS A 40 5.22 3.82 2.53
N CYS A 41 6.46 3.75 3.05
CA CYS A 41 7.37 4.90 3.07
C CYS A 41 7.88 5.35 1.68
N ARG A 42 7.66 4.55 0.62
CA ARG A 42 8.08 4.89 -0.75
C ARG A 42 7.01 5.65 -1.53
N CYS A 43 5.75 5.23 -1.44
CA CYS A 43 4.64 5.80 -2.22
C CYS A 43 3.57 6.49 -1.36
N LEU A 44 3.73 6.50 -0.03
CA LEU A 44 2.80 7.07 0.96
C LEU A 44 1.40 6.42 0.98
N ALA A 45 1.19 5.38 0.17
CA ALA A 45 -0.08 4.66 0.10
C ALA A 45 -0.19 3.60 1.21
N PHE A 46 -1.41 3.26 1.59
CA PHE A 46 -1.72 2.32 2.66
C PHE A 46 -1.82 0.86 2.14
N GLY A 47 -1.83 -0.10 3.06
CA GLY A 47 -2.10 -1.51 2.78
C GLY A 47 -0.94 -2.34 2.23
N HIS A 48 0.29 -1.81 2.20
CA HIS A 48 1.47 -2.61 1.84
C HIS A 48 2.78 -2.02 2.37
N HIS A 49 3.82 -2.87 2.43
CA HIS A 49 5.17 -2.45 2.81
C HIS A 49 6.15 -2.52 1.62
N PRO A 50 7.09 -1.56 1.49
CA PRO A 50 7.96 -1.46 0.32
C PRO A 50 8.87 -2.67 0.06
N THR A 51 9.15 -3.49 1.08
CA THR A 51 9.96 -4.71 0.91
C THR A 51 9.18 -5.89 0.33
N GLN A 52 7.85 -5.91 0.47
CA GLN A 52 7.01 -7.01 -0.05
C GLN A 52 6.60 -6.79 -1.51
N SER A 53 6.34 -5.55 -1.89
CA SER A 53 5.53 -5.29 -3.08
C SER A 53 6.30 -4.81 -4.31
N GLN A 54 7.65 -4.83 -4.30
CA GLN A 54 8.46 -4.22 -5.38
C GLN A 54 7.94 -2.82 -5.74
N CYS A 55 7.58 -2.02 -4.73
CA CYS A 55 6.91 -0.74 -4.90
C CYS A 55 7.72 0.13 -5.90
N PRO A 56 7.15 0.43 -7.10
CA PRO A 56 7.90 0.97 -8.23
C PRO A 56 8.14 2.47 -8.02
N THR A 57 9.18 2.79 -7.24
CA THR A 57 9.79 4.12 -7.06
C THR A 57 8.94 5.23 -6.42
N ARG A 58 9.66 6.19 -5.81
CA ARG A 58 9.12 7.38 -5.12
C ARG A 58 8.22 8.18 -6.05
N GLY A 59 6.98 8.45 -5.61
CA GLY A 59 6.07 9.37 -6.31
C GLY A 59 5.25 8.76 -7.45
N LYS A 60 5.32 7.45 -7.72
CA LYS A 60 4.41 6.77 -8.64
C LYS A 60 3.33 6.00 -7.89
N VAL A 61 2.15 5.95 -8.49
CA VAL A 61 1.00 5.20 -7.97
C VAL A 61 1.36 3.73 -7.89
N CYS A 62 1.15 3.14 -6.72
CA CYS A 62 1.47 1.75 -6.46
C CYS A 62 0.28 0.86 -6.84
N LEU A 63 0.50 -0.16 -7.67
CA LEU A 63 -0.56 -1.08 -8.14
C LEU A 63 -1.20 -1.92 -7.02
N HIS A 64 -0.61 -1.95 -5.83
CA HIS A 64 -1.06 -2.78 -4.70
C HIS A 64 -2.18 -2.15 -3.88
N THR A 65 -2.45 -0.85 -4.05
CA THR A 65 -3.67 -0.26 -3.51
C THR A 65 -4.81 -0.49 -4.47
N SER A 66 -5.88 -1.12 -4.00
CA SER A 66 -7.19 -0.91 -4.60
C SER A 66 -7.51 0.58 -4.41
N ILE A 67 -7.23 1.40 -5.44
CA ILE A 67 -7.39 2.85 -5.38
C ILE A 67 -8.89 3.13 -5.33
N LYS A 68 -9.48 3.15 -4.13
CA LYS A 68 -10.89 3.50 -3.97
C LYS A 68 -11.00 5.00 -3.83
N CYS A 69 -11.81 5.63 -4.68
CA CYS A 69 -12.12 7.04 -4.57
C CYS A 69 -12.92 7.29 -3.29
N ASN A 70 -12.48 8.22 -2.43
CA ASN A 70 -13.20 8.55 -1.19
C ASN A 70 -14.63 9.08 -1.46
N ASN A 71 -14.86 9.73 -2.60
CA ASN A 71 -16.14 10.34 -2.94
C ASN A 71 -17.20 9.35 -3.45
N CYS A 72 -16.80 8.18 -3.97
CA CYS A 72 -17.75 7.24 -4.59
C CYS A 72 -17.39 5.76 -4.41
N ASN A 73 -16.33 5.47 -3.67
CA ASN A 73 -15.86 4.13 -3.32
C ASN A 73 -15.54 3.19 -4.49
N LYS A 74 -15.42 3.73 -5.72
CA LYS A 74 -15.09 3.01 -6.94
C LYS A 74 -13.57 2.99 -7.20
N PRO A 75 -13.05 2.01 -7.97
CA PRO A 75 -11.62 1.84 -8.19
C PRO A 75 -11.05 2.88 -9.17
N HIS A 76 -10.86 4.11 -8.72
CA HIS A 76 -10.14 5.16 -9.44
C HIS A 76 -9.58 6.21 -8.46
N LEU A 77 -8.62 7.02 -8.92
CA LEU A 77 -8.06 8.14 -8.15
C LEU A 77 -9.14 9.18 -7.82
N VAL A 78 -9.03 9.83 -6.65
CA VAL A 78 -9.91 10.95 -6.25
C VAL A 78 -9.82 12.11 -7.24
N THR A 79 -8.65 12.31 -7.86
CA THR A 79 -8.41 13.30 -8.91
C THR A 79 -8.89 12.88 -10.30
N SER A 80 -9.42 11.65 -10.45
CA SER A 80 -9.92 11.18 -11.74
C SER A 80 -11.16 11.96 -12.16
N LYS A 81 -11.17 12.38 -13.43
CA LYS A 81 -12.33 13.00 -14.08
C LYS A 81 -13.49 12.01 -14.30
N GLU A 82 -13.29 10.73 -14.05
CA GLU A 82 -14.29 9.67 -14.21
C GLU A 82 -15.22 9.52 -12.99
N CYS A 83 -14.96 10.25 -11.90
CA CYS A 83 -15.79 10.19 -10.71
C CYS A 83 -17.19 10.76 -10.98
N THR A 84 -18.20 9.88 -11.03
CA THR A 84 -19.60 10.28 -11.28
C THR A 84 -20.15 11.27 -10.24
N THR A 85 -19.77 11.11 -8.97
CA THR A 85 -20.17 12.04 -7.89
C THR A 85 -19.64 13.45 -8.15
N TYR A 86 -18.37 13.56 -8.55
CA TYR A 86 -17.75 14.84 -8.87
C TYR A 86 -18.37 15.48 -10.12
N ILE A 87 -18.63 14.69 -11.17
CA ILE A 87 -19.30 15.16 -12.40
C ILE A 87 -20.68 15.73 -12.06
N ASN A 88 -21.47 15.03 -11.25
CA ASN A 88 -22.81 15.48 -10.87
C ASN A 88 -22.77 16.76 -10.02
N ALA A 89 -21.82 16.87 -9.09
CA ALA A 89 -21.62 18.07 -8.29
C ALA A 89 -21.23 19.30 -9.16
N GLN A 90 -20.34 19.11 -10.14
CA GLN A 90 -19.95 20.15 -11.10
C GLN A 90 -21.14 20.63 -11.94
N LYS A 91 -21.95 19.70 -12.47
CA LYS A 91 -23.16 20.03 -13.25
C LYS A 91 -24.17 20.81 -12.41
N ALA A 92 -24.44 20.36 -11.18
CA ALA A 92 -25.35 21.04 -10.27
C ALA A 92 -24.86 22.46 -9.93
N ALA A 93 -23.55 22.65 -9.71
CA ALA A 93 -22.97 23.96 -9.47
C ALA A 93 -23.09 24.88 -10.70
N ALA A 94 -22.88 24.35 -11.91
CA ALA A 94 -23.04 25.11 -13.15
C ALA A 94 -24.50 25.55 -13.37
N GLU A 95 -25.46 24.67 -13.09
CA GLU A 95 -26.89 24.98 -13.19
C GLU A 95 -27.31 26.07 -12.19
N ARG A 96 -26.83 25.99 -10.94
CA ARG A 96 -27.06 27.04 -9.93
C ARG A 96 -26.53 28.41 -10.37
N ARG A 97 -25.34 28.45 -10.99
CA ARG A 97 -24.79 29.70 -11.54
C ARG A 97 -25.63 30.27 -12.67
N ARG A 98 -26.16 29.42 -13.56
CA ARG A 98 -27.06 29.85 -14.64
C ARG A 98 -28.39 30.39 -14.14
N LYS A 99 -28.93 29.83 -13.06
CA LYS A 99 -30.18 30.33 -12.44
C LYS A 99 -29.99 31.63 -11.65
N ALA A 100 -28.75 31.97 -11.32
CA ALA A 100 -28.39 33.17 -10.56
C ALA A 100 -27.88 34.33 -11.43
N ALA A 101 -27.81 34.14 -12.76
CA ALA A 101 -27.45 35.13 -13.76
C ALA A 101 -28.68 35.53 -14.56
#